data_AF-A0A974HL71-F1
#
_entry.id   AF-A0A974HL71-F1
#
_cell.length_a   1.000
_cell.length_b   1.000
_cell.length_c   1.000
_cell.angle_alpha   90.00
_cell.angle_beta   90.00
_cell.angle_gamma   90.00
#
_symmetry.space_group_name_H-M   'P 1'
#
loop_
_entity.id
_entity.type
_entity.pdbx_description
1 polymer ?
#
loop_
_entity_poly.entity_id
_entity_poly.type
_entity_poly.pdbx_seq_one_letter_code
_entity_poly.pdbx_strand_id
1 'polypeptide(L)'
;MNYTSTHIHFLDTTIHIRENTFQATIYRNPTDKPSYLMYDSFHPDHTKHSIIYSQALRYNRTCSDTAERNHHLKTLKADFINRGYNPMIVEQYIIAATRIPRTHLLQYKQKPEINRVPLVVTYNPQLRTLRKIARDLQGTLHKDERLKSIVPDPPLLAFRQPPYL
;
A
#
# COMPACT_ATOMS: atom_id res chain seq x y z
N MET A 1 -25.84 7.63 12.61
CA MET A 1 -24.59 8.13 13.21
C MET A 1 -24.78 8.15 14.71
N ASN A 2 -24.06 7.33 15.47
CA ASN A 2 -24.08 7.39 16.93
C ASN A 2 -23.15 8.54 17.35
N TYR A 3 -23.72 9.63 17.85
CA TYR A 3 -22.98 10.76 18.37
C TYR A 3 -22.89 10.65 19.89
N THR A 4 -21.71 10.87 20.43
CA THR A 4 -21.55 11.22 21.84
C THR A 4 -20.74 12.50 21.89
N SER A 5 -20.95 13.36 22.88
CA SER A 5 -20.28 14.67 22.95
C SER A 5 -18.74 14.62 23.04
N THR A 6 -18.16 13.42 23.13
CA THR A 6 -16.72 13.19 23.35
C THR A 6 -16.02 12.47 22.20
N HIS A 7 -16.74 11.84 21.27
CA HIS A 7 -16.13 11.22 20.09
C HIS A 7 -17.10 11.03 18.92
N ILE A 8 -16.53 10.96 17.72
CA ILE A 8 -17.25 10.70 16.46
C ILE A 8 -16.50 9.69 15.61
N HIS A 9 -17.26 8.78 14.98
CA HIS A 9 -16.75 7.88 13.96
C HIS A 9 -16.93 8.49 12.57
N PHE A 10 -15.87 8.47 11.76
CA PHE A 10 -15.90 8.90 10.36
C PHE A 10 -14.98 8.03 9.51
N LEU A 11 -15.56 7.33 8.52
CA LEU A 11 -14.87 6.36 7.68
C LEU A 11 -14.09 5.33 8.52
N ASP A 12 -12.78 5.24 8.36
CA ASP A 12 -11.87 4.31 9.05
C ASP A 12 -11.21 4.94 10.30
N THR A 13 -11.73 6.06 10.80
CA THR A 13 -11.15 6.81 11.92
C THR A 13 -12.20 7.15 12.98
N THR A 14 -11.80 7.08 14.26
CA THR A 14 -12.54 7.69 15.38
C THR A 14 -11.75 8.88 15.88
N ILE A 15 -12.42 10.02 16.03
CA ILE A 15 -11.83 11.22 16.63
C ILE A 15 -12.42 11.37 18.03
N HIS A 16 -11.55 11.42 19.03
CA HIS A 16 -11.87 11.70 20.42
C HIS A 16 -11.47 13.13 20.78
N ILE A 17 -12.31 13.80 21.56
CA ILE A 17 -11.99 15.06 22.21
C ILE A 17 -11.59 14.72 23.65
N ARG A 18 -10.30 14.90 23.98
CA ARG A 18 -9.77 14.71 25.33
C ARG A 18 -8.99 15.94 25.76
N GLU A 19 -9.34 16.53 26.89
CA GLU A 19 -8.59 17.66 27.48
C GLU A 19 -8.37 18.82 26.49
N ASN A 20 -9.41 19.15 25.71
CA ASN A 20 -9.35 20.18 24.66
C ASN A 20 -8.41 19.87 23.48
N THR A 21 -7.96 18.63 23.33
CA THR A 21 -7.17 18.14 22.20
C THR A 21 -7.91 17.07 21.40
N PHE A 22 -7.58 16.95 20.11
CA PHE A 22 -8.10 15.90 19.25
C PHE A 22 -7.14 14.71 19.22
N GLN A 23 -7.67 13.53 19.54
CA GLN A 23 -6.96 12.27 19.41
C GLN A 23 -7.66 11.41 18.37
N ALA A 24 -6.92 10.99 17.35
CA ALA A 24 -7.42 10.07 16.34
C ALA A 24 -6.97 8.64 16.62
N THR A 25 -7.87 7.69 16.37
CA THR A 25 -7.60 6.24 16.40
C THR A 25 -8.33 5.55 15.24
N ILE A 26 -7.99 4.30 14.98
CA ILE A 26 -8.59 3.55 13.87
C ILE A 26 -9.98 3.08 14.27
N TYR A 27 -10.94 3.29 13.38
CA TYR A 27 -12.27 2.70 13.48
C TYR A 27 -12.38 1.54 12.49
N ARG A 28 -12.88 0.40 12.97
CA ARG A 28 -13.33 -0.70 12.11
C ARG A 28 -14.83 -0.86 12.33
N ASN A 29 -15.60 -0.78 11.25
CA ASN A 29 -17.03 -1.02 11.32
C ASN A 29 -17.25 -2.49 11.76
N PRO A 30 -18.10 -2.77 12.76
CA PRO A 30 -18.37 -4.13 13.23
C PRO A 30 -18.83 -5.11 12.14
N THR A 31 -19.44 -4.61 11.06
CA THR A 31 -19.87 -5.45 9.92
C THR A 31 -18.80 -5.65 8.86
N ASP A 32 -17.71 -4.88 8.91
CA ASP A 32 -16.64 -4.93 7.93
C ASP A 32 -15.70 -6.10 8.22
N LYS A 33 -15.53 -6.96 7.22
CA LYS A 33 -14.60 -8.10 7.32
C LYS A 33 -13.26 -7.68 6.73
N PRO A 34 -12.12 -7.96 7.38
CA PRO A 34 -10.82 -7.64 6.84
C PRO A 34 -10.59 -8.39 5.51
N SER A 35 -10.81 -7.69 4.39
CA SER A 35 -10.70 -8.22 3.03
C SER A 35 -9.32 -7.91 2.46
N TYR A 36 -8.29 -8.55 3.00
CA TYR A 36 -6.94 -8.53 2.42
C TYR A 36 -6.79 -9.65 1.39
N LEU A 37 -5.95 -9.41 0.38
CA LEU A 37 -5.61 -10.40 -0.64
C LEU A 37 -5.03 -11.65 0.03
N MET A 38 -5.47 -12.84 -0.40
CA MET A 38 -4.81 -14.10 -0.01
C MET A 38 -3.36 -14.13 -0.52
N TYR A 39 -2.45 -14.73 0.24
CA TYR A 39 -1.05 -14.77 -0.14
C TYR A 39 -0.78 -15.58 -1.42
N ASP A 40 -1.56 -16.63 -1.67
CA ASP A 40 -1.51 -17.48 -2.86
C ASP A 40 -2.21 -16.88 -4.09
N SER A 41 -2.88 -15.73 -3.94
CA SER A 41 -3.56 -15.06 -5.05
C SER A 41 -2.61 -14.65 -6.18
N PHE A 42 -3.16 -14.51 -7.39
CA PHE A 42 -2.41 -14.21 -8.62
C PHE A 42 -2.04 -12.73 -8.73
N HIS A 43 -1.25 -12.25 -7.78
CA HIS A 43 -0.75 -10.88 -7.69
C HIS A 43 0.77 -10.86 -7.57
N PRO A 44 1.45 -9.78 -8.00
CA PRO A 44 2.87 -9.60 -7.76
C PRO A 44 3.21 -9.63 -6.26
N ASP A 45 4.33 -10.25 -5.90
CA ASP A 45 4.79 -10.36 -4.50
C ASP A 45 5.00 -8.98 -3.87
N HIS A 46 5.56 -8.03 -4.64
CA HIS A 46 5.75 -6.67 -4.18
C HIS A 46 4.42 -5.97 -3.83
N THR A 47 3.32 -6.28 -4.54
CA THR A 47 2.00 -5.75 -4.24
C THR A 47 1.49 -6.31 -2.91
N LYS A 48 1.58 -7.63 -2.72
CA LYS A 48 1.19 -8.32 -1.49
C LYS A 48 1.92 -7.75 -0.27
N HIS A 49 3.24 -7.58 -0.39
CA HIS A 49 4.07 -7.00 0.67
C HIS A 49 3.79 -5.50 0.90
N SER A 50 3.58 -4.73 -0.18
CA SER A 50 3.27 -3.31 -0.10
C SER A 50 1.96 -3.04 0.64
N ILE A 51 0.98 -3.94 0.56
CA ILE A 51 -0.29 -3.79 1.30
C ILE A 51 -0.04 -3.82 2.80
N ILE A 52 0.80 -4.74 3.31
CA ILE A 52 1.16 -4.81 4.73
C ILE A 52 1.80 -3.49 5.17
N TYR A 53 2.85 -3.08 4.45
CA TYR A 53 3.61 -1.88 4.78
C TYR A 53 2.73 -0.61 4.76
N SER A 54 1.92 -0.46 3.71
CA SER A 54 1.05 0.70 3.52
C SER A 54 -0.04 0.77 4.60
N GLN A 55 -0.58 -0.38 5.01
CA GLN A 55 -1.59 -0.43 6.06
C GLN A 55 -0.99 -0.11 7.44
N ALA A 56 0.18 -0.65 7.75
CA ALA A 56 0.91 -0.32 8.98
C ALA A 56 1.30 1.17 9.04
N LEU A 57 1.73 1.74 7.91
CA LEU A 57 1.99 3.18 7.79
C LEU A 57 0.73 4.02 8.06
N ARG A 58 -0.41 3.61 7.50
CA ARG A 58 -1.69 4.29 7.76
C ARG A 58 -2.02 4.26 9.24
N TYR A 59 -1.86 3.12 9.89
CA TYR A 59 -2.12 2.96 11.33
C TYR A 59 -1.20 3.84 12.17
N ASN A 60 0.09 3.90 11.82
CA ASN A 60 1.07 4.76 12.48
C ASN A 60 0.78 6.26 12.27
N ARG A 61 0.21 6.64 11.13
CA ARG A 61 -0.19 8.03 10.85
C ARG A 61 -1.47 8.42 11.60
N THR A 62 -2.49 7.57 11.57
CA THR A 62 -3.82 7.86 12.13
C THR A 62 -3.80 7.88 13.65
N CYS A 63 -3.27 6.83 14.29
CA CYS A 63 -3.29 6.71 15.75
C CYS A 63 -2.42 7.79 16.42
N SER A 64 -3.01 8.54 17.34
CA SER A 64 -2.31 9.53 18.15
C SER A 64 -1.64 8.90 19.37
N ASP A 65 -2.30 7.89 19.97
CA ASP A 65 -1.75 7.10 21.06
C ASP A 65 -0.98 5.87 20.55
N THR A 66 0.17 5.61 21.18
CA THR A 66 1.07 4.51 20.77
C THR A 66 0.58 3.15 21.25
N ALA A 67 -0.08 3.07 22.41
CA ALA A 67 -0.60 1.81 22.92
C ALA A 67 -1.77 1.31 22.06
N GLU A 68 -2.72 2.20 21.73
CA GLU A 68 -3.80 1.93 20.79
C GLU A 68 -3.27 1.54 19.41
N ARG A 69 -2.28 2.28 18.88
CA ARG A 69 -1.61 1.92 17.62
C ARG A 69 -1.09 0.48 17.65
N ASN A 70 -0.36 0.11 18.71
CA ASN A 70 0.24 -1.21 18.84
C ASN A 70 -0.83 -2.31 18.96
N HIS A 71 -1.96 -2.02 19.62
CA HIS A 71 -3.11 -2.91 19.65
C HIS A 71 -3.67 -3.16 18.24
N HIS A 72 -3.91 -2.09 17.46
CA HIS A 72 -4.39 -2.20 16.08
C HIS A 72 -3.40 -2.94 15.16
N LEU A 73 -2.09 -2.72 15.34
CA LEU A 73 -1.05 -3.43 14.58
C LEU A 73 -1.00 -4.93 14.92
N LYS A 74 -1.27 -5.31 16.17
CA LYS A 74 -1.38 -6.72 16.56
C LYS A 74 -2.54 -7.41 15.84
N THR A 75 -3.70 -6.75 15.78
CA THR A 75 -4.86 -7.23 15.01
C THR A 75 -4.54 -7.32 13.52
N LEU A 76 -3.90 -6.29 12.96
CA LEU A 76 -3.47 -6.28 11.55
C LEU A 76 -2.55 -7.46 11.22
N LYS A 77 -1.59 -7.75 12.12
CA LYS A 77 -0.69 -8.89 11.97
C LYS A 77 -1.47 -10.20 11.93
N ALA A 78 -2.42 -10.40 12.84
CA ALA A 78 -3.27 -11.57 12.87
C ALA A 78 -4.09 -11.71 11.57
N ASP A 79 -4.66 -10.61 11.08
CA ASP A 79 -5.43 -10.60 9.83
C ASP A 79 -4.60 -11.09 8.63
N PHE A 80 -3.34 -10.64 8.48
CA PHE A 80 -2.46 -11.10 7.40
C PHE A 80 -2.00 -12.55 7.58
N ILE A 81 -1.70 -12.98 8.80
CA ILE A 81 -1.33 -14.37 9.07
C ILE A 81 -2.49 -15.30 8.68
N ASN A 82 -3.73 -14.93 9.02
CA ASN A 82 -4.93 -15.67 8.64
C ASN A 82 -5.15 -15.72 7.11
N ARG A 83 -4.55 -14.80 6.35
CA ARG A 83 -4.58 -14.77 4.87
C ARG A 83 -3.41 -15.52 4.22
N GLY A 84 -2.62 -16.24 5.01
CA GLY A 84 -1.52 -17.09 4.54
C GLY A 84 -0.17 -16.38 4.40
N TYR A 85 -0.01 -15.16 4.94
CA TYR A 85 1.27 -14.46 4.89
C TYR A 85 2.23 -15.00 5.95
N ASN A 86 3.52 -15.05 5.61
CA ASN A 86 4.56 -15.46 6.55
C ASN A 86 4.64 -14.47 7.74
N PRO A 87 4.50 -14.93 9.00
CA PRO A 87 4.52 -14.07 10.18
C PRO A 87 5.78 -13.20 10.33
N MET A 88 6.94 -13.71 9.92
CA MET A 88 8.22 -12.99 9.99
C MET A 88 8.24 -11.83 8.98
N ILE A 89 7.73 -12.05 7.77
CA ILE A 89 7.64 -11.01 6.74
C ILE A 89 6.66 -9.92 7.19
N VAL A 90 5.49 -10.31 7.71
CA VAL A 90 4.49 -9.36 8.22
C VAL A 90 5.09 -8.47 9.32
N GLU A 91 5.77 -9.08 10.29
CA GLU A 91 6.44 -8.36 11.38
C GLU A 91 7.50 -7.39 10.84
N GLN A 92 8.33 -7.83 9.90
CA GLN A 92 9.38 -6.99 9.31
C GLN A 92 8.79 -5.72 8.68
N TYR A 93 7.72 -5.83 7.91
CA TYR A 93 7.08 -4.67 7.28
C TYR A 93 6.35 -3.77 8.30
N ILE A 94 5.75 -4.34 9.35
CA ILE A 94 5.17 -3.57 10.44
C ILE A 94 6.26 -2.77 11.16
N ILE A 95 7.38 -3.39 11.52
CA ILE A 95 8.53 -2.72 12.15
C ILE A 95 9.07 -1.62 11.24
N ALA A 96 9.24 -1.89 9.94
CA ALA A 96 9.71 -0.90 8.99
C ALA A 96 8.79 0.34 8.92
N ALA A 97 7.47 0.14 9.00
CA ALA A 97 6.49 1.22 8.99
C ALA A 97 6.44 2.01 10.30
N THR A 98 6.59 1.34 11.46
CA THR A 98 6.57 1.99 12.78
C THR A 98 7.85 2.73 13.12
N ARG A 99 8.98 2.39 12.47
CA ARG A 99 10.24 3.15 12.57
C ARG A 99 10.12 4.58 12.06
N ILE A 100 9.17 4.87 11.18
CA ILE A 100 8.98 6.22 10.66
C ILE A 100 8.22 7.04 11.70
N PRO A 101 8.77 8.19 12.17
CA PRO A 101 8.08 9.05 13.11
C PRO A 101 6.74 9.53 12.54
N ARG A 102 5.69 9.53 13.36
CA ARG A 102 4.36 10.00 12.96
C ARG A 102 4.40 11.44 12.42
N THR A 103 5.24 12.29 13.00
CA THR A 103 5.46 13.67 12.54
C THR A 103 5.85 13.75 11.07
N HIS A 104 6.68 12.82 10.58
CA HIS A 104 7.07 12.74 9.17
C HIS A 104 5.94 12.21 8.28
N LEU A 105 5.03 11.38 8.82
CA LEU A 105 3.89 10.82 8.07
C LEU A 105 2.74 11.83 7.89
N LEU A 106 2.67 12.85 8.75
CA LEU A 106 1.69 13.94 8.66
C LEU A 106 2.13 15.05 7.69
N GLN A 107 3.42 15.10 7.35
CA GLN A 107 3.93 16.07 6.39
C GLN A 107 3.48 15.71 4.97
N TYR A 108 3.06 16.72 4.24
CA TYR A 108 2.79 16.58 2.81
C TYR A 108 4.09 16.27 2.06
N LYS A 109 4.03 15.32 1.12
CA LYS A 109 5.13 15.01 0.21
C LYS A 109 4.70 15.33 -1.21
N GLN A 110 5.47 16.18 -1.88
CA GLN A 110 5.32 16.39 -3.31
C GLN A 110 5.61 15.08 -4.03
N LYS A 111 4.72 14.70 -4.95
CA LYS A 111 4.95 13.55 -5.81
C LYS A 111 5.78 14.02 -7.01
N PRO A 112 6.91 13.36 -7.30
CA PRO A 112 7.64 13.68 -8.52
C PRO A 112 6.77 13.34 -9.72
N GLU A 113 6.79 14.19 -10.74
CA GLU A 113 6.20 13.86 -12.03
C GLU A 113 7.04 12.77 -12.70
N ILE A 114 6.37 11.68 -13.11
CA ILE A 114 7.00 10.57 -13.82
C ILE A 114 6.50 10.61 -15.25
N ASN A 115 7.32 11.16 -16.16
CA ASN A 115 7.03 11.27 -17.59
C ASN A 115 7.46 10.02 -18.38
N ARG A 116 7.19 8.83 -17.83
CA ARG A 116 7.50 7.54 -18.49
C ARG A 116 6.24 6.89 -19.03
N VAL A 117 6.30 6.43 -20.27
CA VAL A 117 5.19 5.72 -20.92
C VAL A 117 4.96 4.38 -20.22
N PRO A 118 3.74 4.07 -19.76
CA PRO A 118 3.44 2.78 -19.14
C PRO A 118 3.28 1.68 -20.19
N LEU A 119 3.94 0.54 -19.98
CA LEU A 119 3.66 -0.72 -20.68
C LEU A 119 2.78 -1.56 -19.76
N VAL A 120 1.46 -1.57 -20.03
CA VAL A 120 0.48 -2.29 -19.23
C VAL A 120 0.31 -3.71 -19.76
N VAL A 121 0.59 -4.70 -18.92
CA VAL A 121 0.38 -6.12 -19.23
C VAL A 121 -0.44 -6.80 -18.15
N THR A 122 -1.15 -7.88 -18.51
CA THR A 122 -1.82 -8.72 -17.52
C THR A 122 -0.77 -9.45 -16.68
N TYR A 123 -0.91 -9.43 -15.36
CA TYR A 123 0.04 -10.11 -14.49
C TYR A 123 0.06 -11.63 -14.77
N ASN A 124 1.26 -12.17 -14.92
CA ASN A 124 1.53 -13.61 -14.91
C ASN A 124 2.90 -13.84 -14.24
N PRO A 125 3.01 -14.72 -13.23
CA PRO A 125 4.28 -15.06 -12.56
C PRO A 125 5.41 -15.52 -13.50
N GLN A 126 5.09 -15.95 -14.73
CA GLN A 126 6.06 -16.32 -15.76
C GLN A 126 6.70 -15.11 -16.46
N LEU A 127 6.11 -13.91 -16.37
CA LEU A 127 6.58 -12.70 -17.05
C LEU A 127 7.70 -11.95 -16.29
N ARG A 128 8.47 -12.63 -15.43
CA ARG A 128 9.56 -12.00 -14.64
C ARG A 128 10.63 -11.33 -15.51
N THR A 129 10.87 -11.88 -16.70
CA THR A 129 11.88 -11.40 -17.65
C THR A 129 11.42 -10.20 -18.48
N LEU A 130 10.13 -9.88 -18.49
CA LEU A 130 9.56 -8.85 -19.36
C LEU A 130 10.20 -7.47 -19.13
N ARG A 131 10.53 -7.13 -17.87
CA ARG A 131 11.24 -5.89 -17.55
C ARG A 131 12.64 -5.85 -18.17
N LYS A 132 13.32 -7.00 -18.24
CA LYS A 132 14.63 -7.10 -18.91
C LYS A 132 14.46 -6.96 -20.42
N ILE A 133 13.53 -7.71 -21.02
CA ILE A 133 13.22 -7.66 -22.45
C ILE A 133 12.89 -6.23 -22.91
N ALA A 134 12.03 -5.51 -22.17
CA ALA A 134 11.66 -4.14 -22.51
C ALA A 134 12.86 -3.17 -22.48
N ARG A 135 13.85 -3.40 -21.61
CA ARG A 135 15.09 -2.61 -21.59
C ARG A 135 16.02 -2.99 -22.73
N ASP A 136 16.18 -4.28 -22.99
CA ASP A 136 17.08 -4.79 -24.02
C ASP A 136 16.60 -4.38 -25.43
N LEU A 137 15.28 -4.31 -25.64
CA LEU A 137 14.66 -3.87 -26.91
C LEU A 137 14.56 -2.35 -27.06
N GLN A 138 14.92 -1.56 -26.04
CA GLN A 138 14.85 -0.09 -26.11
C GLN A 138 15.67 0.47 -27.27
N GLY A 139 16.89 -0.07 -27.47
CA GLY A 139 17.74 0.35 -28.59
C GLY A 139 17.12 0.06 -29.96
N THR A 140 16.27 -0.97 -30.07
CA THR A 140 15.53 -1.27 -31.30
C THR A 140 14.42 -0.25 -31.53
N LEU A 141 13.67 0.15 -30.50
CA LEU A 141 12.66 1.20 -30.60
C LEU A 141 13.28 2.54 -31.02
N HIS A 142 14.48 2.84 -30.53
CA HIS A 142 15.19 4.09 -30.85
C HIS A 142 15.77 4.16 -32.26
N LYS A 143 15.70 3.08 -33.06
CA LYS A 143 16.03 3.13 -34.50
C LYS A 143 15.02 3.93 -35.30
N ASP A 144 13.81 4.09 -34.77
CA ASP A 144 12.75 4.91 -35.36
C ASP A 144 12.66 6.23 -34.56
N GLU A 145 12.89 7.36 -35.23
CA GLU A 145 12.87 8.70 -34.61
C GLU A 145 11.50 9.06 -34.00
N ARG A 146 10.40 8.58 -34.60
CA ARG A 146 9.06 8.77 -34.04
C ARG A 146 8.91 7.98 -32.75
N LEU A 147 9.35 6.72 -32.71
CA LEU A 147 9.26 5.92 -31.47
C LEU A 147 10.19 6.43 -30.38
N LYS A 148 11.36 6.95 -30.73
CA LYS A 148 12.29 7.60 -29.80
C LYS A 148 11.71 8.84 -29.13
N SER A 149 10.97 9.66 -29.89
CA SER A 149 10.29 10.84 -29.31
C SER A 149 9.09 10.47 -28.42
N ILE A 150 8.36 9.40 -28.75
CA ILE A 150 7.21 8.93 -27.96
C ILE A 150 7.66 8.19 -26.69
N VAL A 151 8.71 7.36 -26.76
CA VAL A 151 9.21 6.50 -25.68
C VAL A 151 10.70 6.76 -25.45
N PRO A 152 11.07 7.94 -24.90
CA PRO A 152 12.47 8.32 -24.71
C PRO A 152 13.19 7.39 -23.73
N ASP A 153 12.51 7.02 -22.64
CA ASP A 153 13.00 6.08 -21.63
C ASP A 153 12.37 4.69 -21.79
N PRO A 154 13.02 3.62 -21.26
CA PRO A 154 12.37 2.32 -21.17
C PRO A 154 10.98 2.44 -20.54
N PRO A 155 9.95 1.79 -21.10
CA PRO A 155 8.60 1.95 -20.59
C PRO A 155 8.48 1.47 -19.13
N LEU A 156 7.60 2.10 -18.38
CA LEU A 156 7.27 1.69 -17.01
C LEU A 156 6.39 0.45 -17.07
N LEU A 157 6.94 -0.70 -16.71
CA LEU A 157 6.16 -1.94 -16.66
C LEU A 157 5.10 -1.84 -15.56
N ALA A 158 3.83 -1.92 -15.96
CA ALA A 158 2.69 -1.91 -15.08
C ALA A 158 1.88 -3.19 -15.26
N PHE A 159 1.41 -3.76 -14.16
CA PHE A 159 0.63 -4.99 -14.18
C PHE A 159 -0.84 -4.67 -13.89
N ARG A 160 -1.74 -5.13 -14.76
CA ARG A 160 -3.19 -5.17 -14.47
C ARG A 160 -3.61 -6.55 -13.98
N GLN A 161 -4.67 -6.60 -13.18
CA GLN A 161 -5.29 -7.86 -12.79
C GLN A 161 -5.86 -8.60 -14.02
N PRO A 162 -5.85 -9.95 -14.01
CA PRO A 162 -6.56 -10.74 -15.01
C PRO A 162 -8.07 -10.45 -14.97
N PRO A 163 -8.76 -10.42 -16.14
CA PRO A 163 -10.18 -10.09 -16.22
C PRO A 163 -11.13 -11.15 -15.63
N TYR A 164 -10.63 -12.31 -15.18
CA TYR A 164 -11.43 -13.45 -14.71
C TYR A 164 -11.11 -13.89 -13.28
N LEU A 165 -10.66 -12.95 -12.44
CA LEU A 165 -10.48 -13.12 -10.99
C LEU A 165 -11.39 -12.18 -10.22
#